data_AF-A0A645EY80-F1
#
_entry.id   AF-A0A645EY80-F1
#
_cell.length_a   1.000
_cell.length_b   1.000
_cell.length_c   1.000
_cell.angle_alpha   90.00
_cell.angle_beta   90.00
_cell.angle_gamma   90.00
#
_symmetry.space_group_name_H-M   'P 1'
#
loop_
_entity.id
_entity.type
_entity.pdbx_description
1 polymer ?
#
loop_
_entity_poly.entity_id
_entity_poly.type
_entity_poly.pdbx_seq_one_letter_code
_entity_poly.pdbx_strand_id
1 'polypeptide(L)'
;METPEDVAAYDWRDMSIQVQLYSKAAKEVIGENVETGYIHTLKDNRRTAIPVDIESVGSAIGAIEWAVQGILEGDFPMRACPHNCGNCDFKAMCAQKRQPFKNDVMPPQINTPAGTKTIAAFEEDGGGGK
;
A
#
# COMPACT_ATOMS: atom_id res chain seq x y z
N MET A 1 -8.45 -26.39 8.92
CA MET A 1 -9.51 -25.43 9.28
C MET A 1 -8.78 -24.22 9.83
N GLU A 2 -8.58 -23.19 9.00
CA GLU A 2 -7.87 -21.97 9.42
C GLU A 2 -8.79 -21.17 10.36
N THR A 3 -8.28 -20.77 11.52
CA THR A 3 -9.05 -20.13 12.58
C THR A 3 -9.21 -18.61 12.34
N PRO A 4 -10.27 -17.96 12.86
CA PRO A 4 -10.59 -16.54 12.61
C PRO A 4 -9.63 -15.48 13.18
N GLU A 5 -8.42 -15.86 13.58
CA GLU A 5 -7.44 -15.00 14.25
C GLU A 5 -6.48 -14.28 13.26
N ASP A 6 -6.47 -14.67 11.99
CA ASP A 6 -5.52 -14.14 10.98
C ASP A 6 -5.81 -12.72 10.46
N VAL A 7 -6.77 -11.99 11.04
CA VAL A 7 -7.09 -10.62 10.60
C VAL A 7 -6.02 -9.62 11.02
N ALA A 8 -5.24 -9.97 12.04
CA ALA A 8 -4.01 -9.26 12.40
C ALA A 8 -2.85 -9.50 11.42
N ALA A 9 -2.98 -10.43 10.45
CA ALA A 9 -1.94 -10.73 9.46
C ALA A 9 -2.11 -10.00 8.12
N TYR A 10 -3.18 -9.21 7.94
CA TYR A 10 -3.35 -8.46 6.71
C TYR A 10 -2.46 -7.22 6.66
N ASP A 11 -1.73 -7.07 5.55
CA ASP A 11 -1.15 -5.79 5.21
C ASP A 11 -2.24 -4.83 4.71
N TRP A 12 -2.68 -3.94 5.59
CA TRP A 12 -3.76 -3.00 5.31
C TRP A 12 -3.37 -1.88 4.34
N ARG A 13 -2.09 -1.73 3.95
CA ARG A 13 -1.64 -0.62 3.08
C ARG A 13 -2.37 -0.58 1.74
N ASP A 14 -2.24 -1.63 0.95
CA ASP A 14 -2.81 -1.70 -0.40
C ASP A 14 -4.34 -1.58 -0.37
N MET A 15 -4.93 -2.26 0.61
CA MET A 15 -6.35 -2.25 0.89
C MET A 15 -6.87 -0.86 1.26
N SER A 16 -6.15 -0.12 2.11
CA SER A 16 -6.55 1.22 2.54
C SER A 16 -6.41 2.21 1.39
N ILE A 17 -5.30 2.16 0.63
CA ILE A 17 -5.08 3.02 -0.55
C ILE A 17 -6.23 2.87 -1.53
N GLN A 18 -6.65 1.63 -1.84
CA GLN A 18 -7.75 1.40 -2.77
C GLN A 18 -9.04 2.09 -2.33
N VAL A 19 -9.45 1.90 -1.07
CA VAL A 19 -10.71 2.50 -0.57
C VAL A 19 -10.62 4.03 -0.49
N GLN A 20 -9.47 4.58 -0.10
CA GLN A 20 -9.21 6.03 -0.06
C GLN A 20 -9.23 6.66 -1.46
N LEU A 21 -8.73 5.95 -2.48
CA LEU A 21 -8.84 6.39 -3.86
C LEU A 21 -10.29 6.33 -4.37
N TYR A 22 -11.03 5.28 -4.03
CA TYR A 22 -12.43 5.17 -4.41
C TYR A 22 -13.28 6.27 -3.77
N SER A 23 -13.01 6.67 -2.52
CA SER A 23 -13.72 7.79 -1.90
C SER A 23 -13.42 9.11 -2.61
N LYS A 24 -12.18 9.35 -3.05
CA LYS A 24 -11.83 10.48 -3.91
C LYS A 24 -12.58 10.44 -5.24
N ALA A 25 -12.55 9.30 -5.92
CA ALA A 25 -13.20 9.13 -7.23
C ALA A 25 -14.72 9.33 -7.14
N ALA A 26 -15.37 8.82 -6.09
CA ALA A 26 -16.80 9.02 -5.85
C ALA A 26 -17.16 10.51 -5.72
N LYS A 27 -16.32 11.28 -5.00
CA LYS A 27 -16.51 12.73 -4.87
C LYS A 27 -16.34 13.47 -6.19
N GLU A 28 -15.30 13.14 -6.96
CA GLU A 28 -14.99 13.86 -8.21
C GLU A 28 -15.89 13.47 -9.39
N VAL A 29 -16.31 12.20 -9.47
CA VAL A 29 -17.06 11.68 -10.63
C VAL A 29 -18.56 11.70 -10.38
N ILE A 30 -19.00 11.38 -9.17
CA ILE A 30 -20.42 11.22 -8.82
C ILE A 30 -20.94 12.47 -8.07
N GLY A 31 -20.05 13.30 -7.52
CA GLY A 31 -20.42 14.48 -6.73
C GLY A 31 -20.86 14.15 -5.31
N GLU A 32 -20.66 12.91 -4.86
CA GLU A 32 -21.10 12.42 -3.56
C GLU A 32 -19.97 12.53 -2.52
N ASN A 33 -20.28 13.07 -1.34
CA ASN A 33 -19.30 13.17 -0.26
C ASN A 33 -19.25 11.85 0.51
N VAL A 34 -18.17 11.09 0.33
CA VAL A 34 -17.97 9.82 1.03
C VAL A 34 -17.47 10.05 2.44
N GLU A 35 -18.32 9.82 3.43
CA GLU A 35 -17.96 9.93 4.86
C GLU A 35 -17.43 8.63 5.46
N THR A 36 -17.68 7.49 4.81
CA THR A 36 -17.27 6.17 5.33
C THR A 36 -16.75 5.25 4.25
N GLY A 37 -15.69 4.50 4.56
CA GLY A 37 -15.11 3.47 3.69
C GLY A 37 -14.98 2.16 4.45
N TYR A 38 -15.17 1.03 3.76
CA TYR A 38 -15.11 -0.28 4.39
C TYR A 38 -14.53 -1.35 3.47
N ILE A 39 -13.86 -2.32 4.09
CA ILE A 39 -13.48 -3.58 3.46
C ILE A 39 -14.28 -4.69 4.11
N HIS A 40 -14.89 -5.53 3.28
CA HIS A 40 -15.62 -6.69 3.73
C HIS A 40 -14.87 -7.96 3.35
N THR A 41 -14.34 -8.65 4.35
CA THR A 41 -13.62 -9.91 4.18
C THR A 41 -14.63 -11.05 4.22
N LEU A 42 -14.84 -11.71 3.09
CA LEU A 42 -15.85 -12.78 2.99
C LEU A 42 -15.47 -14.06 3.76
N LYS A 43 -14.18 -14.31 3.95
CA LYS A 43 -13.66 -15.51 4.63
C LYS A 43 -14.10 -15.62 6.09
N ASP A 44 -14.15 -14.48 6.78
CA ASP A 44 -14.48 -14.37 8.20
C ASP A 44 -15.74 -13.50 8.43
N ASN A 45 -16.39 -13.06 7.34
CA ASN A 45 -17.55 -12.18 7.34
C ASN A 45 -17.32 -10.88 8.14
N ARG A 46 -16.08 -10.39 8.23
CA ARG A 46 -15.76 -9.16 8.97
C ARG A 46 -15.85 -7.93 8.07
N ARG A 47 -16.24 -6.81 8.68
CA ARG A 47 -16.27 -5.50 8.04
C ARG A 47 -15.34 -4.57 8.80
N THR A 48 -14.27 -4.13 8.14
CA THR A 48 -13.27 -3.23 8.71
C THR A 48 -13.48 -1.83 8.15
N ALA A 49 -13.61 -0.83 9.03
CA ALA A 49 -13.70 0.57 8.62
C ALA A 49 -12.33 1.06 8.15
N ILE A 50 -12.27 1.71 7.00
CA ILE A 50 -11.08 2.34 6.45
C ILE A 50 -11.21 3.86 6.63
N PRO A 51 -10.16 4.55 7.13
CA PRO A 51 -10.19 6.01 7.23
C PRO A 51 -10.22 6.64 5.82
N VAL A 52 -11.22 7.48 5.58
CA VAL A 52 -11.47 8.17 4.30
C VAL A 52 -11.67 9.68 4.49
N ASP A 53 -11.24 10.20 5.63
CA ASP A 53 -11.18 11.64 5.89
C ASP A 53 -10.20 12.33 4.92
N ILE A 54 -10.27 13.66 4.85
CA ILE A 54 -9.50 14.48 3.90
C ILE A 54 -8.00 14.25 4.03
N GLU A 55 -7.49 14.08 5.25
CA GLU A 55 -6.06 13.84 5.48
C GLU A 55 -5.66 12.46 4.97
N SER A 56 -6.43 11.42 5.30
CA SER A 56 -6.19 10.06 4.83
C SER A 56 -6.22 9.94 3.31
N VAL A 57 -7.19 10.59 2.67
CA VAL A 57 -7.29 10.63 1.20
C VAL A 57 -6.13 11.43 0.60
N GLY A 58 -5.78 12.59 1.18
CA GLY A 58 -4.66 13.42 0.71
C GLY A 58 -3.33 12.68 0.79
N SER A 59 -3.07 11.97 1.89
CA SER A 59 -1.87 11.16 2.06
C SER A 59 -1.79 10.00 1.05
N ALA A 60 -2.91 9.32 0.79
CA ALA A 60 -2.98 8.27 -0.22
C ALA A 60 -2.68 8.80 -1.62
N ILE A 61 -3.26 9.95 -1.99
CA ILE A 61 -2.99 10.63 -3.27
C ILE A 61 -1.52 10.98 -3.38
N GLY A 62 -0.92 11.61 -2.35
CA GLY A 62 0.49 11.99 -2.38
C GLY A 62 1.43 10.78 -2.50
N ALA A 63 1.10 9.64 -1.88
CA ALA A 63 1.87 8.40 -2.04
C ALA A 63 1.81 7.86 -3.48
N ILE A 64 0.66 8.01 -4.15
CA ILE A 64 0.49 7.59 -5.54
C ILE A 64 1.17 8.56 -6.49
N GLU A 65 1.05 9.87 -6.28
CA GLU A 65 1.75 10.88 -7.07
C GLU A 65 3.26 10.66 -7.02
N TRP A 66 3.80 10.34 -5.84
CA TRP A 66 5.20 9.94 -5.70
C TRP A 66 5.54 8.70 -6.54
N ALA A 67 4.70 7.66 -6.49
CA ALA A 67 4.92 6.43 -7.27
C ALA A 67 4.83 6.69 -8.79
N VAL A 68 3.86 7.52 -9.22
CA VAL A 68 3.69 7.94 -10.62
C VAL A 68 4.90 8.73 -11.10
N GLN A 69 5.42 9.65 -10.28
CA GLN A 69 6.62 10.40 -10.62
C GLN A 69 7.82 9.47 -10.86
N GLY A 70 8.01 8.45 -10.00
CA GLY A 70 9.03 7.42 -10.19
C GLY A 70 8.87 6.67 -11.53
N ILE A 71 7.63 6.33 -11.91
CA ILE A 71 7.35 5.71 -13.22
C ILE A 71 7.75 6.63 -14.39
N LEU A 72 7.38 7.91 -14.31
CA LEU A 72 7.69 8.91 -15.35
C LEU A 72 9.21 9.16 -15.49
N GLU A 73 9.94 9.07 -14.38
CA GLU A 73 11.41 9.20 -14.34
C GLU A 73 12.16 7.91 -14.71
N GLY A 74 11.42 6.83 -14.96
CA GLY A 74 11.97 5.49 -15.16
C GLY A 74 12.81 5.02 -13.96
N ASP A 75 12.40 5.38 -12.75
CA ASP A 75 13.02 4.96 -11.48
C ASP A 75 12.37 3.66 -10.98
N PHE A 76 12.91 2.53 -11.43
CA PHE A 76 12.42 1.19 -11.09
C PHE A 76 13.42 0.40 -10.23
N PRO A 77 13.80 0.88 -9.04
CA PRO A 77 14.77 0.17 -8.23
C PRO A 77 14.20 -1.13 -7.73
N MET A 78 14.96 -2.21 -7.87
CA MET A 78 14.60 -3.50 -7.30
C MET A 78 14.47 -3.38 -5.78
N ARG A 79 13.29 -3.76 -5.24
CA ARG A 79 13.00 -3.79 -3.80
C ARG A 79 13.05 -5.21 -3.26
N ALA A 80 14.20 -5.86 -3.46
CA ALA A 80 14.37 -7.24 -3.05
C ALA A 80 14.27 -7.39 -1.52
N CYS A 81 13.34 -8.22 -1.07
CA CYS A 81 13.21 -8.67 0.31
C CYS A 81 12.65 -10.11 0.32
N PRO A 82 12.84 -10.88 1.41
CA PRO A 82 12.36 -12.26 1.48
C PRO A 82 10.84 -12.38 1.25
N HIS A 83 10.06 -11.45 1.79
CA HIS A 83 8.60 -11.44 1.67
C HIS A 83 8.14 -11.29 0.21
N ASN A 84 8.61 -10.25 -0.48
CA ASN A 84 8.21 -9.97 -1.86
C ASN A 84 8.80 -10.98 -2.86
N CYS A 85 10.05 -11.37 -2.69
CA CYS A 85 10.72 -12.23 -3.66
C CYS A 85 10.24 -13.69 -3.63
N GLY A 86 9.70 -14.18 -2.51
CA GLY A 86 9.23 -15.56 -2.38
C GLY A 86 8.08 -15.90 -3.34
N ASN A 87 7.18 -14.93 -3.55
CA ASN A 87 5.95 -15.10 -4.34
C ASN A 87 5.92 -14.26 -5.64
N CYS A 88 7.02 -13.55 -5.98
CA CYS A 88 7.07 -12.73 -7.18
C CYS A 88 7.27 -13.60 -8.44
N ASP A 89 6.37 -13.44 -9.42
CA ASP A 89 6.41 -14.15 -10.70
C ASP A 89 7.72 -13.92 -11.47
N PHE A 90 8.34 -12.75 -11.27
CA PHE A 90 9.58 -12.36 -11.93
C PHE A 90 10.85 -12.89 -11.26
N LYS A 91 10.74 -13.70 -10.19
CA LYS A 91 11.90 -14.21 -9.42
C LYS A 91 12.97 -14.91 -10.27
N ALA A 92 12.58 -15.55 -11.37
CA ALA A 92 13.50 -16.26 -12.25
C ALA A 92 14.34 -15.33 -13.13
N MET A 93 13.92 -14.07 -13.31
CA MET A 93 14.60 -13.08 -14.17
C MET A 93 15.18 -11.90 -13.37
N CYS A 94 14.66 -11.64 -12.18
CA CYS A 94 15.12 -10.58 -11.30
C CYS A 94 16.46 -10.94 -10.65
N ALA A 95 17.40 -9.99 -10.59
CA ALA A 95 18.67 -10.20 -9.87
C ALA A 95 18.51 -10.23 -8.35
N GLN A 96 17.31 -9.90 -7.84
CA GLN A 96 16.95 -9.91 -6.42
C GLN A 96 17.94 -9.10 -5.55
N LYS A 97 18.52 -8.04 -6.12
CA LYS A 97 19.44 -7.14 -5.43
C LYS A 97 18.73 -5.84 -5.11
N ARG A 98 18.66 -5.45 -3.83
CA ARG A 98 18.05 -4.20 -3.41
C ARG A 98 18.81 -3.01 -4.00
N GLN A 99 18.08 -2.05 -4.56
CA GLN A 99 18.63 -0.84 -5.19
C GLN A 99 18.07 0.43 -4.52
N PRO A 100 18.87 1.51 -4.48
CA PRO A 100 18.39 2.82 -4.04
C PRO A 100 17.46 3.43 -5.09
N PHE A 101 16.54 4.28 -4.64
CA PHE A 101 15.80 5.20 -5.53
C PHE A 101 16.76 6.25 -6.09
N LYS A 102 16.42 6.84 -7.25
CA LYS A 102 17.18 7.97 -7.83
C LYS A 102 17.01 9.24 -7.01
N ASN A 103 15.86 9.40 -6.35
CA ASN A 103 15.55 10.54 -5.51
C ASN A 103 15.35 10.14 -4.04
N ASP A 104 15.61 11.07 -3.13
CA ASP A 104 15.47 10.90 -1.67
C ASP A 104 14.13 11.41 -1.14
N VAL A 105 13.20 11.78 -2.03
CA VAL A 105 11.89 12.30 -1.62
C VAL A 105 11.10 11.15 -1.01
N MET A 106 10.63 11.33 0.22
CA MET A 106 9.79 10.34 0.90
C MET A 106 8.31 10.63 0.63
N PRO A 107 7.51 9.63 0.28
CA PRO A 107 6.07 9.78 0.16
C PRO A 107 5.41 9.91 1.54
N PRO A 108 4.19 10.47 1.61
CA PRO A 108 3.37 10.43 2.81
C PRO A 108 3.14 9.00 3.30
N GLN A 109 2.88 8.87 4.61
CA GLN A 109 2.43 7.60 5.19
C GLN A 109 0.98 7.33 4.82
N ILE A 110 0.61 6.06 4.75
CA ILE A 110 -0.75 5.61 4.49
C ILE A 110 -1.48 5.45 5.83
N ASN A 111 -2.63 6.10 5.95
CA ASN A 111 -3.50 5.93 7.10
C ASN A 111 -4.27 4.62 6.94
N THR A 112 -4.05 3.66 7.84
CA THR A 112 -4.73 2.35 7.82
C THR A 112 -5.59 2.16 9.08
N PRO A 113 -6.50 1.18 9.11
CA PRO A 113 -7.25 0.83 10.32
C PRO A 113 -6.37 0.41 11.51
N ALA A 114 -5.14 -0.04 11.23
CA ALA A 114 -4.16 -0.45 12.22
C ALA A 114 -3.16 0.67 12.59
N GLY A 115 -3.40 1.91 12.16
CA GLY A 115 -2.49 3.04 12.33
C GLY A 115 -1.79 3.45 11.05
N THR A 116 -0.91 4.45 11.13
CA THR A 116 -0.16 4.92 9.97
C THR A 116 0.93 3.92 9.59
N LYS A 117 1.13 3.73 8.28
CA LYS A 117 2.17 2.84 7.74
C LYS A 117 2.93 3.51 6.61
N THR A 118 4.25 3.33 6.62
CA THR A 118 5.08 3.70 5.47
C THR A 118 4.77 2.79 4.28
N ILE A 119 4.85 3.33 3.05
CA ILE A 119 4.64 2.52 1.85
C ILE A 119 5.61 1.32 1.79
N ALA A 120 5.17 0.23 1.17
CA ALA A 120 5.92 -1.02 1.10
C ALA A 120 7.33 -0.85 0.50
N ALA A 121 7.51 0.13 -0.39
CA ALA A 121 8.81 0.43 -0.97
C ALA A 121 9.89 0.73 0.07
N PHE A 122 9.55 1.38 1.20
CA PHE A 122 10.52 1.80 2.22
C PHE A 122 10.50 0.95 3.48
N GLU A 123 9.74 -0.16 3.51
CA GLU A 123 9.75 -1.04 4.66
C GLU A 123 11.11 -1.75 4.80
N GLU A 124 11.66 -1.70 6.02
CA GLU A 124 12.89 -2.39 6.39
C GLU A 124 12.56 -3.83 6.80
N ASP A 125 12.33 -4.68 5.80
CA ASP A 125 12.43 -6.11 6.03
C ASP A 125 13.91 -6.46 6.24
N GLY A 126 14.30 -6.64 7.50
CA GLY A 126 15.65 -7.05 7.86
C GLY A 126 16.09 -8.29 7.07
N GLY A 127 17.14 -8.14 6.26
CA GLY A 127 17.86 -9.28 5.66
C GLY A 127 18.09 -9.17 4.16
N GLY A 128 19.28 -8.70 3.80
CA GLY A 128 19.78 -8.76 2.43
C GLY A 128 21.26 -8.45 2.27
N GLY A 129 22.06 -8.65 3.32
CA GLY A 129 23.52 -8.72 3.26
C GLY A 129 23.96 -10.17 3.41
N LYS A 130 24.34 -10.78 2.30
CA LYS A 130 25.40 -11.78 2.23
C LYS A 130 26.22 -11.50 0.98
#